data_AF-A0A5C5UU62-F1
#
_entry.id   AF-A0A5C5UU62-F1
#
_cell.length_a   1.000
_cell.length_b   1.000
_cell.length_c   1.000
_cell.angle_alpha   90.00
_cell.angle_beta   90.00
_cell.angle_gamma   90.00
#
_symmetry.space_group_name_H-M   'P 1'
#
loop_
_entity.id
_entity.type
_entity.pdbx_description
1 polymer ?
#
loop_
_entity_poly.entity_id
_entity_poly.type
_entity_poly.pdbx_seq_one_letter_code
_entity_poly.pdbx_strand_id
1 'polypeptide(L)'
;MQAFLDDWHGETCTQDELVLSDDTEIPPLINRLDGEQHTLLSFVVADDNLLQIAGGPEHFVITSAESETIHNLTNPNTHATERITVVAGGNEGQFEPKYVVTRSEATKCALAYFHTQKIPTEDPRFAWETFDAPVRDPET
;
A
#
# COMPACT_ATOMS: atom_id res chain seq x y z
N MET A 1 14.26 1.01 -7.59
CA MET A 1 12.84 1.38 -7.37
C MET A 1 12.84 2.54 -6.39
N GLN A 2 12.04 3.59 -6.62
CA GLN A 2 11.89 4.64 -5.62
C GLN A 2 10.90 4.19 -4.55
N ALA A 3 11.16 4.54 -3.30
CA ALA A 3 10.26 4.34 -2.20
C ALA A 3 10.14 5.62 -1.37
N PHE A 4 8.95 5.85 -0.82
CA PHE A 4 8.62 7.02 -0.05
C PHE A 4 7.93 6.59 1.23
N LEU A 5 8.47 6.99 2.37
CA LEU A 5 7.89 6.70 3.68
C LEU A 5 7.50 8.02 4.33
N ASP A 6 6.24 8.14 4.73
CA ASP A 6 5.79 9.29 5.50
C ASP A 6 6.42 9.31 6.90
N ASP A 7 6.61 10.49 7.48
CA ASP A 7 7.15 10.68 8.82
C ASP A 7 6.36 11.81 9.51
N TRP A 8 5.39 11.42 10.32
CA TRP A 8 4.47 12.32 11.01
C TRP A 8 5.02 12.77 12.37
N HIS A 9 5.05 14.08 12.57
CA HIS A 9 5.39 14.75 13.82
C HIS A 9 4.21 15.65 14.23
N GLY A 10 3.20 15.05 14.87
CA GLY A 10 1.92 15.71 15.12
C GLY A 10 1.16 15.95 13.81
N GLU A 11 0.86 17.21 13.50
CA GLU A 11 0.13 17.58 12.28
C GLU A 11 1.04 17.82 11.06
N THR A 12 2.36 17.75 11.25
CA THR A 12 3.34 17.94 10.17
C THR A 12 3.83 16.60 9.66
N CYS A 13 3.84 16.44 8.34
CA CYS A 13 4.38 15.26 7.67
C CYS A 13 5.58 15.65 6.81
N THR A 14 6.67 14.92 6.98
CA THR A 14 7.78 14.88 6.03
C THR A 14 7.80 13.53 5.31
N GLN A 15 8.57 13.42 4.24
CA GLN A 15 8.66 12.18 3.47
C GLN A 15 10.14 11.80 3.29
N ASP A 16 10.49 10.61 3.77
CA ASP A 16 11.78 9.99 3.49
C ASP A 16 11.74 9.44 2.06
N GLU A 17 12.61 9.97 1.18
CA GLU A 17 12.80 9.42 -0.17
C GLU A 17 13.97 8.43 -0.17
N LEU A 18 13.70 7.21 -0.64
CA LEU A 18 14.66 6.10 -0.70
C LEU A 18 14.78 5.56 -2.13
N VAL A 19 15.96 5.07 -2.47
CA VAL A 19 16.20 4.31 -3.70
C VAL A 19 16.56 2.89 -3.31
N LEU A 20 15.63 1.96 -3.56
CA LEU A 20 15.81 0.54 -3.28
C LEU A 20 16.53 -0.15 -4.42
N SER A 21 17.60 -0.84 -4.07
CA SER A 21 18.47 -1.59 -4.98
C SER A 21 18.41 -3.10 -4.73
N ASP A 22 17.96 -3.50 -3.53
CA ASP A 22 17.90 -4.89 -3.08
C ASP A 22 16.56 -5.16 -2.36
N ASP A 23 16.02 -6.36 -2.52
CA ASP A 23 14.72 -6.74 -1.97
C ASP A 23 14.75 -6.93 -0.44
N THR A 24 15.94 -7.17 0.13
CA THR A 24 16.15 -7.27 1.59
C THR A 24 15.90 -5.95 2.32
N GLU A 25 15.85 -4.82 1.60
CA GLU A 25 15.54 -3.49 2.14
C GLU A 25 14.03 -3.34 2.45
N ILE A 26 13.16 -4.15 1.85
CA ILE A 26 11.69 -4.00 1.93
C ILE A 26 11.10 -4.40 3.30
N PRO A 27 11.40 -5.58 3.87
CA PRO A 27 10.82 -5.96 5.17
C PRO A 27 11.13 -4.97 6.29
N PRO A 28 12.37 -4.44 6.44
CA PRO A 28 12.65 -3.39 7.41
C PRO A 28 11.81 -2.13 7.23
N LEU A 29 11.53 -1.70 5.99
CA LEU A 29 10.69 -0.53 5.73
C LEU A 29 9.23 -0.76 6.13
N ILE A 30 8.67 -1.92 5.78
CA ILE A 30 7.32 -2.28 6.21
C ILE A 30 7.25 -2.40 7.73
N ASN A 31 8.32 -2.88 8.39
CA ASN A 31 8.40 -2.93 9.86
C ASN A 31 8.38 -1.56 10.53
N ARG A 32 8.74 -0.48 9.83
CA ARG A 32 8.62 0.89 10.34
C ARG A 32 7.17 1.36 10.42
N LEU A 33 6.27 0.82 9.60
CA LEU A 33 4.85 1.18 9.64
C LEU A 33 4.21 0.77 10.97
N ASP A 34 3.82 1.80 11.73
CA ASP A 34 3.30 1.72 13.10
C ASP A 34 1.88 2.29 13.25
N GLY A 35 1.34 2.90 12.18
CA GLY A 35 -0.01 3.50 12.20
C GLY A 35 -0.10 4.81 12.98
N GLU A 36 1.03 5.41 13.38
CA GLU A 36 1.09 6.69 14.07
C GLU A 36 2.11 7.64 13.41
N GLN A 37 3.41 7.35 13.53
CA GLN A 37 4.48 8.16 12.95
C GLN A 37 4.71 7.80 11.48
N HIS A 38 4.71 6.50 11.18
CA HIS A 38 4.90 5.95 9.85
C HIS A 38 3.65 5.16 9.48
N THR A 39 2.88 5.69 8.55
CA THR A 39 1.52 5.20 8.24
C THR A 39 1.33 4.85 6.77
N LEU A 40 2.27 5.23 5.90
CA LEU A 40 2.21 5.00 4.47
C LEU A 40 3.61 4.83 3.87
N LEU A 41 3.82 3.68 3.24
CA LEU A 41 4.96 3.39 2.39
C LEU A 41 4.51 3.28 0.94
N SER A 42 5.09 4.09 0.05
CA SER A 42 4.79 4.08 -1.39
C SER A 42 6.00 3.60 -2.17
N PHE A 43 5.82 2.68 -3.10
CA PHE A 43 6.83 2.25 -4.07
C PHE A 43 6.46 2.76 -5.46
N VAL A 44 7.44 3.26 -6.21
CA VAL A 44 7.25 3.84 -7.55
C VAL A 44 8.30 3.27 -8.51
N VAL A 45 7.84 2.76 -9.65
CA VAL A 45 8.68 2.25 -10.76
C VAL A 45 8.73 3.24 -11.92
N ALA A 46 7.59 3.86 -12.24
CA ALA A 46 7.41 4.85 -13.31
C ALA A 46 6.23 5.76 -12.94
N ASP A 47 6.07 6.88 -13.65
CA ASP A 47 5.14 7.98 -13.29
C ASP A 47 3.67 7.54 -13.11
N ASP A 48 3.28 6.37 -13.66
CA ASP A 48 1.92 5.85 -13.59
C ASP A 48 1.78 4.51 -12.85
N ASN A 49 2.87 3.95 -12.28
CA ASN A 49 2.82 2.66 -11.58
C ASN A 49 3.32 2.80 -10.15
N LEU A 50 2.37 2.73 -9.20
CA LEU A 50 2.61 2.89 -7.77
C LEU A 50 1.99 1.74 -6.97
N LEU A 51 2.66 1.34 -5.89
CA LEU A 51 2.13 0.45 -4.86
C LEU A 51 2.21 1.14 -3.51
N GLN A 52 1.09 1.28 -2.84
CA GLN A 52 0.97 1.90 -1.51
C GLN A 52 0.61 0.84 -0.47
N ILE A 53 1.33 0.87 0.64
CA ILE A 53 1.09 0.05 1.82
C ILE A 53 0.84 1.01 2.99
N ALA A 54 -0.41 1.05 3.43
CA ALA A 54 -0.84 1.88 4.54
C ALA A 54 -1.10 1.04 5.79
N GLY A 55 -0.97 1.65 6.96
CA GLY A 55 -1.36 1.07 8.25
C GLY A 55 -0.19 0.80 9.19
N GLY A 56 -0.30 -0.29 9.94
CA GLY A 56 0.59 -0.66 11.03
C GLY A 56 -0.07 -0.57 12.42
N PRO A 57 0.50 -1.25 13.43
CA PRO A 57 1.50 -2.30 13.29
C PRO A 57 0.89 -3.67 12.91
N GLU A 58 -0.42 -3.85 13.04
CA GLU A 58 -1.07 -5.17 12.84
C GLU A 58 -1.82 -5.27 11.51
N HIS A 59 -2.50 -4.18 11.13
CA HIS A 59 -3.42 -4.13 10.01
C HIS A 59 -2.86 -3.25 8.90
N PHE A 60 -2.90 -3.78 7.67
CA PHE A 60 -2.40 -3.09 6.49
C PHE A 60 -3.45 -3.07 5.40
N VAL A 61 -3.47 -2.00 4.62
CA VAL A 61 -4.24 -1.89 3.38
C VAL A 61 -3.27 -1.65 2.25
N ILE A 62 -3.48 -2.33 1.12
CA ILE A 62 -2.64 -2.16 -0.06
C ILE A 62 -3.49 -1.70 -1.22
N THR A 63 -3.09 -0.55 -1.76
CA THR A 63 -3.68 0.04 -2.96
C THR A 63 -2.57 0.23 -3.98
N SER A 64 -2.91 0.04 -5.24
CA SER A 64 -2.01 0.26 -6.36
C SER A 64 -2.73 1.02 -7.46
N ALA A 65 -1.99 1.82 -8.21
CA ALA A 65 -2.50 2.45 -9.41
C ALA A 65 -1.57 2.14 -10.58
N GLU A 66 -2.17 1.76 -11.71
CA GLU A 66 -1.52 1.62 -13.00
C GLU A 66 -2.37 2.30 -14.06
N SER A 67 -1.81 3.34 -14.69
CA SER A 67 -2.55 4.16 -15.68
C SER A 67 -3.86 4.75 -15.09
N GLU A 68 -5.02 4.38 -15.64
CA GLU A 68 -6.35 4.79 -15.17
C GLU A 68 -7.04 3.69 -14.38
N THR A 69 -6.29 2.80 -13.72
CA THR A 69 -6.86 1.67 -13.00
C THR A 69 -6.30 1.62 -11.57
N ILE A 70 -7.20 1.48 -10.60
CA ILE A 70 -6.87 1.32 -9.19
C ILE A 70 -7.13 -0.13 -8.80
N HIS A 71 -6.18 -0.74 -8.09
CA HIS A 71 -6.28 -2.09 -7.58
C HIS A 71 -6.15 -2.08 -6.06
N ASN A 72 -7.13 -2.65 -5.35
CA ASN A 72 -7.05 -2.90 -3.92
C ASN A 72 -6.79 -4.38 -3.67
N LEU A 73 -5.74 -4.67 -2.89
CA LEU A 73 -5.47 -6.04 -2.49
C LEU A 73 -6.57 -6.52 -1.57
N THR A 74 -7.02 -7.75 -1.80
CA THR A 74 -8.08 -8.39 -1.02
C THR A 74 -7.57 -9.67 -0.35
N ASN A 75 -8.08 -9.91 0.85
CA ASN A 75 -7.97 -11.16 1.57
C ASN A 75 -9.29 -11.95 1.42
N PRO A 76 -9.39 -12.89 0.46
CA PRO A 76 -10.63 -13.62 0.19
C PRO A 76 -10.99 -14.62 1.31
N ASN A 77 -10.08 -14.88 2.25
CA ASN A 77 -10.27 -15.88 3.31
C ASN A 77 -10.91 -15.30 4.57
N THR A 78 -11.10 -13.98 4.65
CA THR A 78 -11.77 -13.37 5.79
C THR A 78 -13.28 -13.41 5.63
N HIS A 79 -13.96 -13.75 6.73
CA HIS A 79 -15.42 -13.73 6.84
C HIS A 79 -15.88 -12.74 7.91
N ALA A 80 -14.95 -11.94 8.44
CA ALA A 80 -15.28 -10.91 9.41
C ALA A 80 -16.10 -9.80 8.74
N THR A 81 -17.05 -9.25 9.50
CA THR A 81 -17.95 -8.18 9.03
C THR A 81 -17.69 -6.85 9.72
N GLU A 82 -17.01 -6.88 10.87
CA GLU A 82 -16.67 -5.69 11.62
C GLU A 82 -15.58 -4.91 10.90
N ARG A 83 -15.77 -3.59 10.74
CA ARG A 83 -14.77 -2.74 10.09
C ARG A 83 -13.54 -2.58 10.97
N ILE A 84 -12.39 -2.47 10.32
CA ILE A 84 -11.10 -2.33 10.98
C ILE A 84 -10.57 -0.93 10.69
N THR A 85 -10.18 -0.25 11.77
CA THR A 85 -9.50 1.05 11.70
C THR A 85 -8.08 0.88 11.19
N VAL A 86 -7.71 1.63 10.16
CA VAL A 86 -6.33 1.72 9.66
C VAL A 86 -6.01 3.19 9.39
N VAL A 87 -4.83 3.63 9.83
CA VAL A 87 -4.32 4.98 9.52
C VAL A 87 -3.53 4.92 8.22
N ALA A 88 -3.91 5.72 7.25
CA ALA A 88 -3.30 5.78 5.93
C ALA A 88 -2.91 7.23 5.60
N GLY A 89 -1.62 7.50 5.50
CA GLY A 89 -1.11 8.86 5.27
C GLY A 89 -1.63 9.84 6.32
N GLY A 90 -1.54 9.47 7.61
CA GLY A 90 -1.97 10.27 8.76
C GLY A 90 -3.48 10.34 8.98
N ASN A 91 -4.30 9.76 8.09
CA ASN A 91 -5.76 9.83 8.20
C ASN A 91 -6.36 8.48 8.59
N GLU A 92 -7.26 8.51 9.57
CA GLU A 92 -7.99 7.32 9.98
C GLU A 92 -9.05 6.93 8.93
N GLY A 93 -9.02 5.66 8.50
CA GLY A 93 -10.03 5.06 7.63
C GLY A 93 -10.64 3.79 8.24
N GLN A 94 -11.91 3.55 7.94
CA GLN A 94 -12.65 2.35 8.37
C GLN A 94 -12.81 1.41 7.18
N PHE A 95 -12.08 0.30 7.20
CA PHE A 95 -12.01 -0.64 6.08
C PHE A 95 -12.81 -1.91 6.34
N GLU A 96 -13.41 -2.46 5.30
CA GLU A 96 -13.95 -3.81 5.36
C GLU A 96 -12.81 -4.82 5.55
N PRO A 97 -12.98 -5.89 6.35
CA PRO A 97 -11.92 -6.85 6.61
C PRO A 97 -11.30 -7.47 5.37
N LYS A 98 -12.06 -7.59 4.27
CA LYS A 98 -11.56 -8.10 2.99
C LYS A 98 -10.42 -7.27 2.40
N TYR A 99 -10.25 -6.00 2.78
CA TYR A 99 -9.15 -5.15 2.31
C TYR A 99 -7.97 -5.09 3.29
N VAL A 100 -8.10 -5.75 4.43
CA VAL A 100 -7.09 -5.72 5.48
C VAL A 100 -6.26 -6.99 5.42
N VAL A 101 -4.96 -6.80 5.31
CA VAL A 101 -3.97 -7.87 5.22
C VAL A 101 -2.99 -7.80 6.38
N THR A 102 -2.33 -8.92 6.63
CA THR A 102 -1.26 -9.02 7.62
C THR A 102 0.03 -8.40 7.09
N ARG A 103 0.94 -8.07 8.01
CA ARG A 103 2.32 -7.67 7.68
C ARG A 103 3.02 -8.67 6.74
N SER A 104 2.79 -9.97 6.94
CA SER A 104 3.41 -11.02 6.12
C SER A 104 2.92 -10.96 4.67
N GLU A 105 1.60 -10.77 4.48
CA GLU A 105 1.00 -10.62 3.15
C GLU A 105 1.45 -9.32 2.49
N ALA A 106 1.50 -8.22 3.25
CA ALA A 106 2.00 -6.95 2.74
C ALA A 106 3.46 -7.04 2.26
N THR A 107 4.31 -7.70 3.04
CA THR A 107 5.72 -7.94 2.67
C THR A 107 5.83 -8.79 1.41
N LYS A 108 5.05 -9.87 1.31
CA LYS A 108 5.04 -10.72 0.09
C LYS A 108 4.60 -9.95 -1.15
N CYS A 109 3.58 -9.09 -1.01
CA CYS A 109 3.08 -8.27 -2.11
C CYS A 109 4.14 -7.26 -2.57
N ALA A 110 4.79 -6.56 -1.63
CA ALA A 110 5.86 -5.61 -1.92
C ALA A 110 7.05 -6.27 -2.62
N LEU A 111 7.48 -7.44 -2.15
CA LEU A 111 8.55 -8.22 -2.78
C LEU A 111 8.18 -8.65 -4.20
N ALA A 112 6.95 -9.14 -4.40
CA ALA A 112 6.47 -9.49 -5.73
C ALA A 112 6.52 -8.29 -6.68
N TYR A 113 6.01 -7.14 -6.23
CA TYR A 113 6.04 -5.88 -6.97
C TYR A 113 7.47 -5.42 -7.30
N PHE A 114 8.41 -5.55 -6.35
CA PHE A 114 9.82 -5.23 -6.56
C PHE A 114 10.46 -6.07 -7.67
N HIS A 115 10.22 -7.37 -7.67
CA HIS A 115 10.81 -8.27 -8.66
C HIS A 115 10.20 -8.16 -10.05
N THR A 116 8.88 -7.96 -10.13
CA THR A 116 8.17 -7.89 -11.42
C THR A 116 8.15 -6.47 -12.01
N GLN A 117 8.36 -5.47 -11.16
CA GLN A 117 8.16 -4.05 -11.46
C GLN A 117 6.74 -3.74 -11.99
N LYS A 118 5.77 -4.56 -11.57
CA LYS A 118 4.35 -4.49 -11.98
C LYS A 118 3.46 -4.95 -10.83
N ILE A 119 2.22 -4.50 -10.84
CA ILE A 119 1.20 -4.98 -9.91
C ILE A 119 1.07 -6.50 -10.06
N PRO A 120 1.17 -7.31 -8.98
CA PRO A 120 1.14 -8.76 -9.09
C PRO A 120 -0.30 -9.28 -9.23
N THR A 121 -1.01 -8.84 -10.28
CA THR A 121 -2.39 -9.24 -10.59
C THR A 121 -2.48 -10.64 -11.19
N GLU A 122 -1.44 -11.08 -11.90
CA GLU A 122 -1.34 -12.42 -12.50
C GLU A 122 -0.83 -13.50 -11.51
N ASP A 123 -0.39 -13.09 -10.32
CA ASP A 123 0.10 -14.01 -9.31
C ASP A 123 -1.06 -14.53 -8.46
N PRO A 124 -1.38 -15.83 -8.50
CA PRO A 124 -2.56 -16.40 -7.84
C PRO A 124 -2.50 -16.34 -6.30
N ARG A 125 -1.37 -15.94 -5.72
CA ARG A 125 -1.24 -15.70 -4.28
C ARG A 125 -1.91 -14.41 -3.84
N PHE A 126 -2.21 -13.50 -4.76
CA PHE A 126 -2.83 -12.21 -4.50
C PHE A 126 -4.18 -12.13 -5.22
N ALA A 127 -5.18 -11.59 -4.53
CA ALA A 127 -6.48 -11.32 -5.11
C ALA A 127 -6.71 -9.81 -5.11
N TRP A 128 -7.16 -9.25 -6.22
CA TRP A 128 -7.31 -7.81 -6.38
C TRP A 128 -8.74 -7.45 -6.76
N GLU A 129 -9.29 -6.43 -6.11
CA GLU A 129 -10.49 -5.73 -6.60
C GLU A 129 -10.04 -4.53 -7.41
N THR A 130 -10.59 -4.39 -8.61
CA THR A 130 -10.11 -3.42 -9.62
C THR A 130 -11.21 -2.42 -9.93
N PHE A 131 -10.84 -1.15 -10.02
CA PHE A 131 -11.71 -0.02 -10.28
C PHE A 131 -11.11 0.83 -11.38
N ASP A 132 -11.95 1.36 -12.26
CA ASP A 132 -11.52 2.45 -13.13
C ASP A 132 -11.25 3.68 -12.26
N ALA A 133 -10.09 4.29 -12.42
CA ALA A 133 -9.79 5.56 -11.80
C ALA A 133 -10.83 6.59 -12.32
N PRO A 134 -11.33 7.47 -11.45
CA PRO A 134 -12.27 8.50 -11.91
C PRO A 134 -11.60 9.30 -13.02
N VAL A 135 -12.26 9.36 -14.18
CA VAL A 135 -11.84 10.22 -15.30
C VAL A 135 -11.63 11.62 -14.73
N ARG A 136 -10.40 12.12 -14.76
CA ARG A 136 -10.16 13.54 -14.49
C ARG A 136 -10.95 14.32 -15.53
N ASP A 137 -12.05 14.94 -15.13
CA ASP A 137 -12.69 15.95 -15.96
C ASP A 137 -11.60 16.98 -16.30
N PRO A 138 -11.35 17.31 -17.58
CA PRO A 138 -10.23 18.18 -17.96
C PRO A 138 -10.32 19.63 -17.44
N GLU A 139 -11.34 20.01 -16.66
CA GLU A 139 -11.60 21.40 -16.32
C GLU A 139 -12.21 21.58 -14.91
N THR A 140 -11.36 21.90 -13.93
CA THR A 140 -11.60 22.95 -12.91
C THR A 140 -10.27 23.50 -12.41
#